data_AF-A0A0U5IN38-F1
#
_entry.id   AF-A0A0U5IN38-F1
#
_cell.length_a   1.000
_cell.length_b   1.000
_cell.length_c   1.000
_cell.angle_alpha   90.00
_cell.angle_beta   90.00
_cell.angle_gamma   90.00
#
_symmetry.space_group_name_H-M   'P 1'
#
loop_
_entity.id
_entity.type
_entity.pdbx_description
1 polymer ?
#
loop_
_entity_poly.entity_id
_entity_poly.type
_entity_poly.pdbx_seq_one_letter_code
_entity_poly.pdbx_strand_id
1 'polypeptide(L)'
;MGHLERSEVVERNKRMGERLRRARHARGLSLSELAAETGGVLEKSCISNYEQGIRRMGIEQAELLAQALVTVSAQYLLCLDDDGFLSEEERDVVERLRRTDARGRETVRAVLGALDQLT
;
A
#
# COMPACT_ATOMS: atom_id res chain seq x y z
N MET A 1 5.41 31.19 5.59
CA MET A 1 5.16 29.85 6.15
C MET A 1 3.97 29.15 5.48
N GLY A 2 2.77 29.75 5.41
CA GLY A 2 1.56 29.09 4.85
C GLY A 2 1.47 28.81 3.34
N HIS A 3 2.50 29.05 2.54
CA HIS A 3 2.55 28.60 1.13
C HIS A 3 3.31 27.27 0.97
N LEU A 4 4.35 27.03 1.78
CA LEU A 4 5.06 25.74 1.80
C LEU A 4 4.16 24.62 2.35
N GLU A 5 3.43 24.87 3.43
CA GLU A 5 2.54 23.86 4.03
C GLU A 5 1.40 23.44 3.08
N ARG A 6 0.88 24.38 2.28
CA ARG A 6 -0.11 24.06 1.24
C ARG A 6 0.48 23.20 0.12
N SER A 7 1.75 23.43 -0.24
CA SER A 7 2.47 22.60 -1.22
C SER A 7 2.67 21.17 -0.71
N GLU A 8 3.09 21.01 0.54
CA GLU A 8 3.33 19.69 1.14
C GLU A 8 2.06 18.86 1.29
N VAL A 9 0.94 19.48 1.68
CA VAL A 9 -0.35 18.80 1.78
C VAL A 9 -0.84 18.32 0.41
N VAL A 10 -0.73 19.15 -0.62
CA VAL A 10 -1.09 18.77 -1.99
C VAL A 10 -0.22 17.61 -2.47
N GLU A 11 1.08 17.68 -2.20
CA GLU A 11 2.02 16.62 -2.59
C GLU A 11 1.76 15.30 -1.86
N ARG A 12 1.33 15.37 -0.60
CA ARG A 12 0.92 14.18 0.15
C ARG A 12 -0.35 13.55 -0.44
N ASN A 13 -1.36 14.37 -0.78
CA ASN A 13 -2.59 13.87 -1.39
C ASN A 13 -2.31 13.15 -2.71
N LYS A 14 -1.42 13.69 -3.55
CA LYS A 14 -1.00 13.04 -4.80
C LYS A 14 -0.36 11.69 -4.56
N ARG A 15 0.58 11.60 -3.61
CA ARG A 15 1.25 10.33 -3.26
C ARG A 15 0.27 9.27 -2.76
N MET A 16 -0.71 9.65 -1.93
CA MET A 16 -1.78 8.73 -1.50
C MET A 16 -2.60 8.24 -2.71
N GLY A 17 -2.95 9.16 -3.62
CA GLY A 17 -3.65 8.83 -4.86
C GLY A 17 -2.89 7.88 -5.78
N GLU A 18 -1.59 8.08 -5.92
CA GLU A 18 -0.71 7.21 -6.71
C GLU A 18 -0.62 5.79 -6.12
N ARG A 19 -0.53 5.67 -4.79
CA ARG A 19 -0.52 4.37 -4.11
C ARG A 19 -1.84 3.62 -4.29
N LEU A 20 -2.96 4.31 -4.16
CA LEU A 20 -4.29 3.75 -4.47
C LEU A 20 -4.37 3.27 -5.92
N ARG A 21 -3.96 4.12 -6.87
CA ARG A 21 -3.98 3.81 -8.30
C ARG A 21 -3.12 2.59 -8.62
N ARG A 22 -1.94 2.50 -8.02
CA ARG A 22 -1.02 1.35 -8.18
C ARG A 22 -1.65 0.07 -7.66
N ALA A 23 -2.21 0.10 -6.45
CA ALA A 23 -2.86 -1.07 -5.84
C ALA A 23 -4.06 -1.55 -6.67
N ARG A 24 -4.88 -0.61 -7.15
CA ARG A 24 -6.02 -0.93 -8.03
C ARG A 24 -5.58 -1.59 -9.34
N HIS A 25 -4.58 -1.02 -10.01
CA HIS A 25 -4.05 -1.55 -11.27
C HIS A 25 -3.32 -2.88 -11.10
N ALA A 26 -2.64 -3.11 -9.97
CA ALA A 26 -2.03 -4.40 -9.65
C ALA A 26 -3.09 -5.53 -9.57
N ARG A 27 -4.33 -5.17 -9.24
CA ARG A 27 -5.48 -6.08 -9.28
C ARG A 27 -6.25 -6.08 -10.61
N GLY A 28 -5.84 -5.29 -11.59
CA GLY A 28 -6.53 -5.18 -12.88
C GLY A 28 -7.93 -4.54 -12.79
N LEU A 29 -8.27 -3.89 -11.68
CA LEU A 29 -9.62 -3.33 -11.48
C LEU A 29 -9.77 -1.97 -12.15
N SER A 30 -10.90 -1.74 -12.79
CA SER A 30 -11.37 -0.40 -13.13
C SER A 30 -11.85 0.36 -11.88
N LEU A 31 -12.04 1.69 -12.01
CA LEU A 31 -12.61 2.49 -10.91
C LEU A 31 -14.04 2.05 -10.55
N SER A 32 -14.83 1.61 -11.53
CA SER A 32 -16.20 1.14 -11.28
C SER A 32 -16.22 -0.19 -10.54
N GLU A 33 -15.28 -1.09 -10.87
CA GLU A 33 -15.15 -2.37 -10.17
C GLU A 33 -14.68 -2.16 -8.75
N LEU A 34 -13.67 -1.30 -8.52
CA LEU A 34 -13.25 -0.97 -7.15
C LEU A 34 -14.38 -0.34 -6.32
N ALA A 35 -15.19 0.53 -6.92
CA ALA A 35 -16.38 1.07 -6.26
C ALA A 35 -17.35 -0.05 -5.83
N ALA A 36 -17.59 -1.03 -6.71
CA ALA A 36 -18.42 -2.19 -6.39
C ALA A 36 -17.83 -3.05 -5.27
N GLU A 37 -16.50 -3.28 -5.26
CA GLU A 37 -15.78 -4.02 -4.20
C GLU A 37 -15.91 -3.36 -2.82
N THR A 38 -16.16 -2.04 -2.76
CA THR A 38 -16.46 -1.34 -1.49
C THR A 38 -17.92 -1.52 -1.03
N GLY A 39 -18.68 -2.43 -1.66
CA GLY A 39 -20.12 -2.58 -1.43
C GLY A 39 -20.94 -1.39 -1.96
N GLY A 40 -20.38 -0.59 -2.87
CA GLY A 40 -20.99 0.64 -3.38
C GLY A 40 -20.95 1.82 -2.41
N VAL A 41 -20.26 1.70 -1.28
CA VAL A 41 -20.12 2.80 -0.29
C VAL A 41 -19.31 3.96 -0.88
N LEU A 42 -18.29 3.66 -1.69
CA LEU A 42 -17.53 4.68 -2.43
C LEU A 42 -17.94 4.73 -3.89
N GLU A 43 -18.26 5.92 -4.37
CA GLU A 43 -18.52 6.15 -5.79
C GLU A 43 -17.23 6.15 -6.62
N LYS A 44 -17.35 5.76 -7.90
CA LYS A 44 -16.27 5.87 -8.90
C LYS A 44 -15.62 7.26 -8.94
N SER A 45 -16.43 8.32 -8.87
CA SER A 45 -16.00 9.73 -8.87
C SER A 45 -15.14 10.05 -7.64
N CYS A 46 -15.55 9.55 -6.47
CA CYS A 46 -14.86 9.70 -5.21
C CYS A 46 -13.46 9.07 -5.26
N ILE A 47 -13.38 7.82 -5.74
CA ILE A 47 -12.11 7.10 -5.93
C ILE A 47 -11.22 7.83 -6.95
N SER A 48 -11.79 8.32 -8.06
CA SER A 48 -11.05 9.12 -9.05
C SER A 48 -10.45 10.39 -8.43
N ASN A 49 -11.20 11.09 -7.58
CA ASN A 49 -10.71 12.30 -6.91
C ASN A 49 -9.56 12.01 -5.95
N TYR A 50 -9.58 10.85 -5.28
CA TYR A 50 -8.45 10.39 -4.47
C TYR A 50 -7.23 10.11 -5.34
N GLU A 51 -7.38 9.34 -6.43
CA GLU A 51 -6.25 9.02 -7.33
C GLU A 51 -5.61 10.26 -7.96
N GLN A 52 -6.37 11.33 -8.17
CA GLN A 52 -5.89 12.60 -8.72
C GLN A 52 -5.35 13.57 -7.65
N GLY A 53 -5.45 13.22 -6.37
CA GLY A 53 -5.06 14.09 -5.25
C GLY A 53 -5.95 15.31 -5.05
N ILE A 54 -7.09 15.39 -5.73
CA ILE A 54 -8.08 16.49 -5.61
C ILE A 54 -8.74 16.44 -4.23
N ARG A 55 -9.07 15.24 -3.77
CA ARG A 55 -9.67 15.00 -2.46
C ARG A 55 -8.69 14.22 -1.58
N ARG A 56 -8.61 14.61 -0.30
CA ARG A 56 -7.85 13.85 0.69
C ARG A 56 -8.64 12.62 1.13
N MET A 57 -7.96 11.47 1.14
CA MET A 57 -8.50 10.23 1.69
C MET A 57 -8.42 10.28 3.23
N GLY A 58 -9.54 10.00 3.89
CA GLY A 58 -9.60 9.82 5.35
C GLY A 58 -9.27 8.39 5.76
N ILE A 59 -9.21 8.16 7.07
CA ILE A 59 -8.84 6.84 7.63
C ILE A 59 -9.90 5.80 7.28
N GLU A 60 -11.17 6.13 7.44
CA GLU A 60 -12.30 5.21 7.20
C GLU A 60 -12.35 4.80 5.72
N GLN A 61 -12.06 5.72 4.81
CA GLN A 61 -12.00 5.40 3.38
C GLN A 61 -10.76 4.58 3.03
N ALA A 62 -9.63 4.83 3.68
CA ALA A 62 -8.42 4.03 3.51
C ALA A 62 -8.62 2.58 4.00
N GLU A 63 -9.26 2.39 5.16
CA GLU A 63 -9.60 1.06 5.69
C GLU A 63 -10.53 0.30 4.76
N LEU A 64 -11.59 0.97 4.28
CA LEU A 64 -12.54 0.38 3.35
C LEU A 64 -11.87 0.01 2.00
N LEU A 65 -11.04 0.90 1.46
CA LEU A 65 -10.29 0.62 0.22
C LEU A 65 -9.26 -0.48 0.41
N ALA A 66 -8.57 -0.53 1.55
CA ALA A 66 -7.63 -1.60 1.87
C ALA A 66 -8.33 -2.97 1.96
N GLN A 67 -9.50 -3.03 2.59
CA GLN A 67 -10.33 -4.25 2.64
C GLN A 67 -10.80 -4.65 1.24
N ALA A 68 -11.29 -3.71 0.45
CA ALA A 68 -11.72 -3.95 -0.93
C ALA A 68 -10.56 -4.40 -1.83
N LEU A 69 -9.35 -3.87 -1.63
CA LEU A 69 -8.17 -4.19 -2.40
C LEU A 69 -7.50 -5.49 -1.95
N VAL A 70 -7.54 -5.87 -0.67
CA VAL A 70 -6.91 -7.09 -0.09
C VAL A 70 -5.37 -7.12 -0.23
N THR A 71 -4.78 -6.31 -1.13
CA THR A 71 -3.35 -6.29 -1.49
C THR A 71 -2.58 -5.10 -0.92
N VAL A 72 -3.23 -4.18 -0.20
CA VAL A 72 -2.55 -3.10 0.53
C VAL A 72 -3.21 -2.76 1.88
N SER A 73 -2.42 -2.27 2.83
CA SER A 73 -2.90 -1.79 4.13
C SER A 73 -3.45 -0.35 4.04
N ALA A 74 -4.24 0.06 5.02
CA ALA A 74 -4.66 1.47 5.15
C ALA A 74 -3.45 2.39 5.41
N GLN A 75 -2.45 1.93 6.18
CA GLN A 75 -1.20 2.66 6.43
C GLN A 75 -0.45 2.95 5.13
N TYR A 76 -0.40 1.97 4.23
CA TYR A 76 0.18 2.13 2.91
C TYR A 76 -0.61 3.15 2.09
N LEU A 77 -1.94 3.07 2.04
CA LEU A 77 -2.72 4.07 1.31
C LEU A 77 -2.54 5.49 1.88
N LEU A 78 -2.33 5.61 3.19
CA LEU A 78 -2.12 6.89 3.89
C LEU A 78 -0.67 7.38 3.90
N CYS A 79 0.26 6.67 3.27
CA CYS A 79 1.69 6.98 3.28
C CYS A 79 2.31 7.02 4.68
N LEU A 80 1.89 6.11 5.56
CA LEU A 80 2.40 5.94 6.93
C LEU A 80 3.48 4.86 7.04
N ASP A 81 3.55 3.95 6.06
CA ASP A 81 4.65 3.00 5.81
C ASP A 81 5.05 3.08 4.33
N ASP A 82 6.21 2.55 3.93
CA ASP A 82 6.61 2.46 2.50
C ASP A 82 6.49 1.02 1.95
N ASP A 83 6.50 0.04 2.84
CA ASP A 83 6.42 -1.38 2.54
C ASP A 83 4.93 -1.80 2.56
N GLY A 84 4.33 -2.04 1.39
CA GLY A 84 2.93 -2.46 1.25
C GLY A 84 2.62 -3.86 1.83
N PHE A 85 1.77 -4.67 1.18
CA PHE A 85 1.66 -6.08 1.59
C PHE A 85 2.73 -6.94 0.93
N LEU A 86 3.23 -7.88 1.72
CA LEU A 86 4.01 -9.03 1.28
C LEU A 86 3.17 -9.84 0.26
N SER A 87 3.77 -10.13 -0.90
CA SER A 87 3.31 -11.16 -1.84
C SER A 87 3.14 -12.52 -1.14
N GLU A 88 2.49 -13.49 -1.80
CA GLU A 88 2.36 -14.84 -1.24
C GLU A 88 3.73 -15.47 -0.97
N GLU A 89 4.69 -15.25 -1.86
CA GLU A 89 6.07 -15.70 -1.71
C GLU A 89 6.74 -15.02 -0.52
N GLU A 90 6.66 -13.69 -0.43
CA GLU A 90 7.24 -12.95 0.70
C GLU A 90 6.57 -13.33 2.04
N ARG A 91 5.27 -13.64 2.04
CA ARG A 91 4.55 -14.16 3.21
C ARG A 91 5.06 -15.53 3.64
N ASP A 92 5.22 -16.47 2.70
CA ASP A 92 5.76 -17.80 3.01
C ASP A 92 7.17 -17.69 3.63
N VAL A 93 8.02 -16.87 3.02
CA VAL A 93 9.39 -16.64 3.52
C VAL A 93 9.36 -16.07 4.93
N VAL A 94 8.55 -15.04 5.18
CA VAL A 94 8.43 -14.42 6.51
C VAL A 94 7.87 -15.42 7.54
N GLU A 95 6.87 -16.22 7.18
CA GLU A 95 6.28 -17.21 8.08
C GLU A 95 7.28 -18.32 8.46
N ARG A 96 8.01 -18.84 7.47
CA ARG A 96 9.06 -19.85 7.69
C ARG A 96 10.20 -19.30 8.54
N LEU A 97 10.62 -18.05 8.29
CA LEU A 97 11.63 -17.38 9.09
C LEU A 97 11.20 -17.23 10.56
N ARG A 98 9.93 -16.85 10.81
CA ARG A 98 9.38 -16.70 12.16
C ARG A 98 9.35 -18.02 12.94
N ARG A 99 9.05 -19.14 12.27
CA ARG A 99 9.03 -20.49 12.88
C ARG A 99 10.42 -21.07 13.13
N THR A 100 11.44 -20.53 12.48
CA THR A 100 12.83 -20.99 12.59
C THR A 100 13.49 -20.50 13.87
N ASP A 101 14.40 -21.30 14.42
CA ASP A 101 15.19 -21.00 15.61
C ASP A 101 16.27 -19.92 15.37
N ALA A 102 17.00 -19.56 16.43
CA ALA A 102 18.02 -18.51 16.36
C ALA A 102 19.09 -18.80 15.30
N ARG A 103 19.54 -20.05 15.18
CA ARG A 103 20.56 -20.47 14.23
C ARG A 103 20.07 -20.36 12.79
N GLY A 104 18.88 -20.86 12.50
CA GLY A 104 18.35 -20.78 11.14
C GLY A 104 18.04 -19.33 10.72
N ARG A 105 17.60 -18.47 11.64
CA ARG A 105 17.46 -17.02 11.37
C ARG A 105 18.80 -16.35 11.06
N GLU A 106 19.86 -16.75 11.76
CA GLU A 106 21.23 -16.26 11.52
C GLU A 106 21.75 -16.71 10.15
N THR A 107 21.51 -17.96 9.77
CA THR A 107 21.81 -18.48 8.42
C THR A 107 21.10 -17.68 7.34
N VAL A 108 19.79 -17.42 7.49
CA VAL A 108 19.04 -16.62 6.50
C VAL A 108 19.64 -15.22 6.37
N ARG A 109 20.00 -14.55 7.48
CA ARG A 109 20.68 -13.24 7.41
C ARG A 109 22.03 -13.32 6.71
N ALA A 110 22.82 -14.36 6.97
CA ALA A 110 24.12 -14.53 6.33
C ALA A 110 24.00 -14.70 4.82
N VAL A 111 23.00 -15.48 4.36
CA VAL A 111 22.72 -15.67 2.94
C VAL A 111 22.28 -14.36 2.29
N LEU A 112 21.34 -13.63 2.89
CA LEU A 112 20.89 -12.32 2.38
C LEU A 112 22.06 -11.34 2.26
N GLY A 113 22.89 -11.23 3.30
CA GLY A 113 24.06 -10.35 3.27
C GLY A 113 25.13 -10.76 2.24
N ALA A 114 25.22 -12.04 1.88
CA ALA A 114 26.10 -12.49 0.81
C ALA A 114 25.54 -12.14 -0.58
N LEU A 115 24.22 -12.19 -0.77
CA LEU A 115 23.56 -11.80 -2.02
C LEU A 115 23.69 -10.30 -2.28
N ASP A 116 23.59 -9.47 -1.24
CA ASP A 116 23.75 -8.01 -1.35
C ASP A 116 25.14 -7.60 -1.88
N GLN A 117 26.17 -8.44 -1.71
CA GLN A 117 27.52 -8.17 -2.22
C GLN A 117 27.75 -8.62 -3.67
N LEU A 118 26.80 -9.34 -4.25
CA LEU A 118 26.88 -9.87 -5.61
C LEU A 118 26.11 -9.01 -6.63
N THR A 119 25.44 -7.96 -6.18
CA THR A 119 24.56 -7.08 -6.98
C THR A 119 25.08 -5.65 -6.99
#